data_AF-A0A969V732-F1
#
_entry.id   AF-A0A969V732-F1
#
_cell.length_a   1.000
_cell.length_b   1.000
_cell.length_c   1.000
_cell.angle_alpha   90.00
_cell.angle_beta   90.00
_cell.angle_gamma   90.00
#
_symmetry.space_group_name_H-M   'P 1'
#
loop_
_entity.id
_entity.type
_entity.pdbx_description
1 polymer ?
#
loop_
_entity_poly.entity_id
_entity_poly.type
_entity_poly.pdbx_seq_one_letter_code
_entity_poly.pdbx_strand_id
1 'polypeptide(L)'
;MKWWVKGQLLAGSVLLLSLTAIAITTVFTNALTKNCDTQKLKPPAHRQTEMCQSRQSGTLLSQKTDFHYESSDLIANVLYQRRLSGLYKSMAPSGANGTNFLWERNRAKNWYIEEQRNGEELVIGGLIKNDPKAIQAGFKMFDWGFARQAANGSFRGTPDSFHSTSFFVQAVAHTLLVIQQSPQSRRYAAQVEHYTPLVHRAARWMISPDVWKKGIKGNRRYTHRRYLVAAALGLTGKLTGDRQLIDYARQSMKEGLSLQRKDGVNPEKGGYDSSYQMVGIVYAQRWVTYFPNDSLTPKVKVMIDKALSWQKTRILPTGKISTNGNTRTAGQERGRSRKVKMVSYNSAIRGFAYWASVTGDKRWEAIARQIAQYYYPRPNRY
;
A
#
# COMPACT_ATOMS: atom_id res chain seq x y z
N MET A 1 10.42 -53.46 29.27
CA MET A 1 11.74 -54.06 28.92
C MET A 1 12.30 -53.19 27.78
N LYS A 2 13.48 -52.56 27.90
CA LYS A 2 14.85 -53.08 27.59
C LYS A 2 14.94 -53.62 26.15
N TRP A 3 15.82 -53.20 25.23
CA TRP A 3 17.08 -52.39 25.26
C TRP A 3 16.90 -51.03 24.48
N TRP A 4 17.85 -50.13 24.12
CA TRP A 4 19.33 -50.00 24.08
C TRP A 4 20.06 -50.72 22.90
N VAL A 5 21.22 -50.31 22.31
CA VAL A 5 22.32 -49.34 22.63
C VAL A 5 22.76 -48.49 21.40
N LYS A 6 23.58 -47.45 21.65
CA LYS A 6 24.26 -46.39 20.82
C LYS A 6 25.17 -46.80 19.63
N GLY A 7 25.49 -45.82 18.77
CA GLY A 7 26.74 -45.63 17.97
C GLY A 7 26.56 -44.49 16.92
N GLN A 8 27.32 -43.37 16.77
CA GLN A 8 28.78 -43.06 16.71
C GLN A 8 29.50 -43.68 15.50
N LEU A 9 30.46 -43.03 14.78
CA LEU A 9 30.90 -41.62 14.59
C LEU A 9 32.01 -41.64 13.49
N LEU A 10 32.11 -40.66 12.57
CA LEU A 10 33.28 -40.33 11.68
C LEU A 10 32.87 -39.11 10.81
N ALA A 11 33.57 -37.99 10.58
CA ALA A 11 34.96 -37.52 10.74
C ALA A 11 35.89 -37.74 9.51
N GLY A 12 36.60 -36.66 9.09
CA GLY A 12 37.35 -36.55 7.82
C GLY A 12 36.64 -35.58 6.84
N SER A 13 37.00 -34.32 6.54
CA SER A 13 38.20 -33.47 6.66
C SER A 13 38.93 -33.23 5.32
N VAL A 14 38.96 -31.96 4.88
CA VAL A 14 40.10 -31.25 4.26
C VAL A 14 40.56 -31.70 2.83
N LEU A 15 41.06 -30.87 1.90
CA LEU A 15 40.98 -29.42 1.56
C LEU A 15 41.86 -29.23 0.30
N LEU A 16 41.46 -28.47 -0.75
CA LEU A 16 42.36 -27.59 -1.55
C LEU A 16 41.69 -26.79 -2.68
N LEU A 17 42.06 -25.51 -2.73
CA LEU A 17 42.30 -24.60 -3.87
C LEU A 17 41.76 -24.93 -5.29
N SER A 18 41.08 -23.93 -5.85
CA SER A 18 41.54 -23.30 -7.11
C SER A 18 41.10 -21.83 -7.17
N LEU A 19 42.05 -20.92 -7.45
CA LEU A 19 41.78 -19.51 -7.74
C LEU A 19 41.71 -19.30 -9.26
N THR A 20 40.71 -18.56 -9.72
CA THR A 20 40.81 -17.78 -10.96
C THR A 20 40.08 -16.46 -10.77
N ALA A 21 40.84 -15.37 -10.65
CA ALA A 21 40.28 -14.03 -10.69
C ALA A 21 40.25 -13.55 -12.14
N ILE A 22 39.09 -13.10 -12.62
CA ILE A 22 38.98 -12.36 -13.89
C ILE A 22 38.49 -10.96 -13.54
N ALA A 23 39.41 -9.99 -13.60
CA ALA A 23 39.06 -8.58 -13.54
C ALA A 23 38.53 -8.14 -14.91
N ILE A 24 37.37 -7.47 -14.93
CA ILE A 24 36.87 -6.76 -16.12
C ILE A 24 36.86 -5.27 -15.79
N THR A 25 37.72 -4.53 -16.48
CA THR A 25 38.03 -3.13 -16.20
C THR A 25 36.84 -2.21 -16.48
N THR A 26 36.55 -1.31 -15.55
CA THR A 26 35.56 -0.24 -15.75
C THR A 26 36.13 0.84 -16.66
N VAL A 27 35.56 1.04 -17.84
CA VAL A 27 35.90 2.17 -18.71
C VAL A 27 35.09 3.40 -18.29
N PHE A 28 35.76 4.35 -17.63
CA PHE A 28 35.28 5.72 -17.48
C PHE A 28 35.94 6.61 -18.54
N THR A 29 35.15 7.34 -19.32
CA THR A 29 35.63 8.39 -20.23
C THR A 29 35.00 9.73 -19.86
N ASN A 30 35.71 10.51 -19.04
CA ASN A 30 35.37 11.89 -18.70
C ASN A 30 36.22 12.87 -19.52
N ALA A 31 35.63 13.41 -20.58
CA ALA A 31 36.08 14.61 -21.31
C ALA A 31 34.85 15.17 -22.07
N LEU A 32 34.67 16.48 -22.29
CA LEU A 32 35.60 17.60 -22.20
C LEU A 32 35.00 18.77 -21.38
N THR A 33 35.85 19.48 -20.63
CA THR A 33 35.65 20.88 -20.24
C THR A 33 36.95 21.63 -20.47
N LYS A 34 36.86 22.79 -21.16
CA LYS A 34 37.87 23.81 -21.53
C LYS A 34 37.50 24.37 -22.91
N ASN A 35 37.75 25.63 -23.28
CA ASN A 35 38.34 26.77 -22.55
C ASN A 35 37.35 27.96 -22.54
N CYS A 36 37.58 28.92 -21.65
CA CYS A 36 37.08 30.29 -21.79
C CYS A 36 38.26 31.21 -21.51
N ASP A 37 38.74 31.93 -22.52
CA ASP A 37 39.79 32.94 -22.42
C ASP A 37 39.42 34.13 -23.30
N THR A 38 39.86 35.33 -22.92
CA THR A 38 39.24 36.59 -23.37
C THR A 38 40.22 37.54 -24.09
N GLN A 39 39.64 38.56 -24.74
CA GLN A 39 40.26 39.79 -25.30
C GLN A 39 40.78 39.68 -26.75
N LYS A 40 40.67 40.69 -27.64
CA LYS A 40 40.03 42.05 -27.67
C LYS A 40 39.33 42.16 -29.07
N LEU A 41 38.30 42.99 -29.33
CA LEU A 41 38.27 44.47 -29.35
C LEU A 41 36.81 45.03 -29.38
N LYS A 42 36.64 46.35 -29.52
CA LYS A 42 35.35 47.08 -29.38
C LYS A 42 34.47 47.15 -30.66
N PRO A 43 33.15 47.46 -30.54
CA PRO A 43 32.16 47.36 -31.62
C PRO A 43 31.65 48.71 -32.16
N PRO A 44 30.84 48.72 -33.23
CA PRO A 44 29.79 49.70 -33.48
C PRO A 44 28.42 49.25 -32.92
N ALA A 45 27.54 50.18 -32.58
CA ALA A 45 26.19 49.89 -32.08
C ALA A 45 25.15 49.80 -33.22
N HIS A 46 24.21 48.84 -33.13
CA HIS A 46 22.76 49.05 -33.33
C HIS A 46 22.00 47.72 -33.46
N ARG A 47 21.41 47.25 -32.34
CA ARG A 47 20.01 46.79 -32.27
C ARG A 47 19.62 46.57 -30.81
N GLN A 48 18.32 46.69 -30.53
CA GLN A 48 17.76 46.44 -29.21
C GLN A 48 18.00 44.98 -28.82
N THR A 49 18.43 44.74 -27.59
CA THR A 49 18.63 43.39 -27.09
C THR A 49 17.27 42.76 -26.84
N GLU A 50 16.79 41.95 -27.79
CA GLU A 50 15.81 40.93 -27.46
C GLU A 50 16.44 40.02 -26.39
N MET A 51 16.08 40.27 -25.13
CA MET A 51 16.36 39.30 -24.08
C MET A 51 15.65 38.02 -24.46
N CYS A 52 16.42 37.03 -24.92
CA CYS A 52 15.95 35.67 -25.09
C CYS A 52 15.69 35.07 -23.69
N GLN A 53 14.58 35.51 -23.08
CA GLN A 53 13.96 34.83 -21.97
C GLN A 53 13.61 33.45 -22.49
N SER A 54 14.40 32.43 -22.14
CA SER A 54 14.11 31.03 -22.42
C SER A 54 12.90 30.60 -21.58
N ARG A 55 11.72 31.13 -21.90
CA ARG A 55 10.43 30.81 -21.31
C ARG A 55 10.00 29.41 -21.74
N GLN A 56 10.73 28.40 -21.28
CA GLN A 56 10.08 27.16 -20.88
C GLN A 56 9.40 27.33 -19.52
N SER A 57 8.54 28.36 -19.46
CA SER A 57 7.36 28.41 -18.59
C SER A 57 6.32 27.41 -19.11
N GLY A 58 6.77 26.18 -19.36
CA GLY A 58 5.90 25.03 -19.51
C GLY A 58 5.21 24.86 -18.17
N THR A 59 3.96 25.32 -18.10
CA THR A 59 3.19 25.29 -16.86
C THR A 59 2.92 23.83 -16.52
N LEU A 60 3.81 23.25 -15.71
CA LEU A 60 3.62 21.94 -15.11
C LEU A 60 2.39 22.04 -14.21
N LEU A 61 1.23 21.75 -14.81
CA LEU A 61 0.03 21.34 -14.11
C LEU A 61 0.42 20.10 -13.29
N SER A 62 0.83 20.36 -12.04
CA SER A 62 1.37 19.36 -11.13
C SER A 62 0.35 18.23 -11.03
N GLN A 63 0.66 17.09 -11.64
CA GLN A 63 -0.22 15.94 -11.61
C GLN A 63 -0.46 15.59 -10.15
N LYS A 64 -1.74 15.62 -9.74
CA LYS A 64 -2.13 15.35 -8.36
C LYS A 64 -1.48 14.04 -7.91
N THR A 65 -0.69 14.15 -6.84
CA THR A 65 -0.01 12.99 -6.26
C THR A 65 -0.97 12.23 -5.35
N ASP A 66 -0.58 11.05 -4.88
CA ASP A 66 -1.37 10.24 -3.95
C ASP A 66 -1.72 11.00 -2.66
N PHE A 67 -0.77 11.79 -2.15
CA PHE A 67 -1.02 12.72 -1.04
C PHE A 67 -2.16 13.71 -1.35
N HIS A 68 -2.29 14.20 -2.58
CA HIS A 68 -3.38 15.11 -2.98
C HIS A 68 -4.74 14.38 -3.11
N TYR A 69 -4.75 13.12 -3.55
CA TYR A 69 -5.99 12.33 -3.60
C TYR A 69 -6.49 11.96 -2.20
N GLU A 70 -5.61 11.51 -1.32
CA GLU A 70 -5.91 11.24 0.11
C GLU A 70 -6.26 12.53 0.89
N SER A 71 -5.73 13.70 0.50
CA SER A 71 -6.08 15.01 1.09
C SER A 71 -7.46 15.54 0.69
N SER A 72 -8.18 14.87 -0.24
CA SER A 72 -9.50 15.35 -0.68
C SER A 72 -10.49 15.51 0.47
N ASP A 73 -11.28 16.59 0.45
CA ASP A 73 -12.17 17.01 1.56
C ASP A 73 -12.96 15.89 2.22
N LEU A 74 -13.46 14.96 1.41
CA LEU A 74 -14.31 13.88 1.88
C LEU A 74 -13.51 12.80 2.61
N ILE A 75 -12.31 12.46 2.14
CA ILE A 75 -11.40 11.56 2.85
C ILE A 75 -10.88 12.25 4.12
N ALA A 76 -10.39 13.49 3.99
CA ALA A 76 -9.84 14.27 5.09
C ALA A 76 -10.83 14.47 6.25
N ASN A 77 -12.09 14.82 5.95
CA ASN A 77 -13.06 15.23 6.96
C ASN A 77 -14.06 14.15 7.38
N VAL A 78 -14.19 13.04 6.64
CA VAL A 78 -14.99 11.87 7.07
C VAL A 78 -14.11 10.78 7.66
N LEU A 79 -13.06 10.36 6.95
CA LEU A 79 -12.27 9.19 7.35
C LEU A 79 -11.24 9.52 8.42
N TYR A 80 -10.49 10.63 8.28
CA TYR A 80 -9.45 10.97 9.26
C TYR A 80 -9.99 11.72 10.48
N GLN A 81 -10.73 12.82 10.29
CA GLN A 81 -11.16 13.76 11.35
C GLN A 81 -11.71 13.14 12.65
N ARG A 82 -12.52 12.07 12.57
CA ARG A 82 -13.10 11.40 13.75
C ARG A 82 -12.34 10.15 14.20
N ARG A 83 -11.52 9.55 13.34
CA ARG A 83 -10.99 8.19 13.56
C ARG A 83 -9.56 8.13 14.08
N LEU A 84 -8.71 9.11 13.74
CA LEU A 84 -7.31 9.14 14.20
C LEU A 84 -7.20 9.02 15.72
N SER A 85 -7.92 9.87 16.45
CA SER A 85 -7.88 9.91 17.92
C SER A 85 -8.52 8.69 18.58
N GLY A 86 -9.54 8.08 17.98
CA GLY A 86 -10.07 6.80 18.44
C GLY A 86 -9.06 5.65 18.23
N LEU A 87 -8.38 5.65 17.09
CA LEU A 87 -7.43 4.62 16.70
C LEU A 87 -6.16 4.66 17.58
N TYR A 88 -5.49 5.80 17.75
CA TYR A 88 -4.29 5.87 18.59
C TYR A 88 -4.60 5.70 20.09
N LYS A 89 -5.80 6.08 20.57
CA LYS A 89 -6.24 5.78 21.95
C LYS A 89 -6.54 4.30 22.18
N SER A 90 -6.84 3.53 21.13
CA SER A 90 -7.12 2.08 21.23
C SER A 90 -5.86 1.20 21.17
N MET A 91 -4.71 1.79 20.86
CA MET A 91 -3.41 1.12 20.76
C MET A 91 -2.79 0.87 22.13
N ALA A 92 -2.05 -0.22 22.27
CA ALA A 92 -1.24 -0.49 23.45
C ALA A 92 -0.06 0.50 23.59
N PRO A 93 0.45 0.75 24.81
CA PRO A 93 1.67 1.54 25.02
C PRO A 93 2.90 1.02 24.24
N SER A 94 2.92 -0.26 23.86
CA SER A 94 3.95 -0.93 23.06
C SER A 94 3.88 -0.61 21.55
N GLY A 95 2.76 -0.09 21.04
CA GLY A 95 2.43 -0.08 19.61
C GLY A 95 1.55 -1.25 19.15
N ALA A 96 1.17 -2.19 20.04
CA ALA A 96 0.27 -3.28 19.65
C ALA A 96 -1.15 -2.77 19.34
N ASN A 97 -1.68 -3.11 18.16
CA ASN A 97 -3.03 -2.72 17.75
C ASN A 97 -3.99 -3.92 17.65
N GLY A 98 -5.30 -3.67 17.82
CA GLY A 98 -6.35 -4.65 17.56
C GLY A 98 -6.16 -5.98 18.31
N THR A 99 -6.14 -7.08 17.57
CA THR A 99 -5.93 -8.42 18.16
C THR A 99 -4.55 -8.56 18.85
N ASN A 100 -3.53 -7.80 18.43
CA ASN A 100 -2.18 -7.90 19.00
C ASN A 100 -2.09 -7.34 20.42
N PHE A 101 -2.87 -6.30 20.73
CA PHE A 101 -3.00 -5.77 22.10
C PHE A 101 -3.60 -6.79 23.07
N LEU A 102 -4.50 -7.65 22.58
CA LEU A 102 -5.04 -8.76 23.37
C LEU A 102 -4.03 -9.90 23.50
N TRP A 103 -3.23 -10.17 22.46
CA TRP A 103 -2.16 -11.19 22.50
C TRP A 103 -1.06 -10.84 23.51
N GLU A 104 -0.57 -9.60 23.55
CA GLU A 104 0.42 -9.17 24.56
C GLU A 104 -0.09 -9.25 26.01
N ARG A 105 -1.41 -9.33 26.19
CA ARG A 105 -2.08 -9.50 27.49
C ARG A 105 -2.50 -10.95 27.76
N ASN A 106 -2.02 -11.92 26.98
CA ASN A 106 -2.42 -13.33 27.01
C ASN A 106 -3.94 -13.59 26.81
N ARG A 107 -4.68 -12.62 26.25
CA ARG A 107 -6.14 -12.68 25.98
C ARG A 107 -6.49 -13.06 24.54
N ALA A 108 -5.49 -13.32 23.69
CA ALA A 108 -5.67 -13.89 22.35
C ALA A 108 -4.55 -14.91 22.06
N LYS A 109 -4.89 -16.07 21.45
CA LYS A 109 -3.94 -17.17 21.19
C LYS A 109 -2.87 -16.81 20.14
N ASN A 110 -3.22 -15.97 19.16
CA ASN A 110 -2.35 -15.60 18.04
C ASN A 110 -2.26 -14.07 17.94
N TRP A 111 -1.10 -13.58 17.52
CA TRP A 111 -0.96 -12.24 16.95
C TRP A 111 -1.05 -12.29 15.42
N TYR A 112 -1.32 -11.15 14.81
CA TYR A 112 -1.44 -10.99 13.35
C TYR A 112 -0.71 -9.72 12.90
N ILE A 113 0.29 -9.84 12.04
CA ILE A 113 1.02 -8.66 11.51
C ILE A 113 0.10 -7.71 10.74
N GLU A 114 -0.99 -8.22 10.16
CA GLU A 114 -1.99 -7.42 9.46
C GLU A 114 -2.65 -6.35 10.34
N GLU A 115 -2.73 -6.51 11.66
CA GLU A 115 -3.36 -5.51 12.54
C GLU A 115 -2.57 -4.19 12.60
N GLN A 116 -1.26 -4.23 12.31
CA GLN A 116 -0.41 -3.05 12.26
C GLN A 116 -0.51 -2.25 10.95
N ARG A 117 -1.27 -2.75 9.96
CA ARG A 117 -1.62 -1.98 8.76
C ARG A 117 -2.32 -0.65 9.09
N ASN A 118 -2.94 -0.54 10.27
CA ASN A 118 -3.64 0.67 10.73
C ASN A 118 -2.68 1.85 11.00
N GLY A 119 -1.37 1.63 11.10
CA GLY A 119 -0.38 2.70 11.16
C GLY A 119 -0.40 3.59 9.90
N GLU A 120 -0.78 3.05 8.73
CA GLU A 120 -0.98 3.80 7.49
C GLU A 120 -1.99 4.93 7.66
N GLU A 121 -3.13 4.63 8.27
CA GLU A 121 -4.19 5.60 8.48
C GLU A 121 -3.79 6.68 9.49
N LEU A 122 -3.04 6.29 10.52
CA LEU A 122 -2.50 7.20 11.53
C LEU A 122 -1.45 8.17 10.95
N VAL A 123 -0.51 7.68 10.15
CA VAL A 123 0.51 8.55 9.54
C VAL A 123 -0.09 9.40 8.43
N ILE A 124 -0.80 8.81 7.45
CA ILE A 124 -1.34 9.58 6.30
C ILE A 124 -2.37 10.61 6.76
N GLY A 125 -3.32 10.20 7.61
CA GLY A 125 -4.29 11.15 8.17
C GLY A 125 -3.63 12.18 9.10
N GLY A 126 -2.60 11.79 9.85
CA GLY A 126 -1.83 12.70 10.69
C GLY A 126 -1.05 13.75 9.88
N LEU A 127 -0.48 13.39 8.73
CA LEU A 127 0.16 14.33 7.80
C LEU A 127 -0.84 15.35 7.24
N ILE A 128 -2.04 14.88 6.87
CA ILE A 128 -3.11 15.69 6.26
C ILE A 128 -3.80 16.61 7.28
N LYS A 129 -3.93 16.17 8.53
CA LYS A 129 -4.58 16.92 9.61
C LYS A 129 -3.58 17.64 10.55
N ASN A 130 -2.29 17.59 10.24
CA ASN A 130 -1.18 18.10 11.07
C ASN A 130 -1.24 17.60 12.54
N ASP A 131 -1.60 16.33 12.74
CA ASP A 131 -1.65 15.67 14.05
C ASP A 131 -0.37 14.85 14.31
N PRO A 132 0.62 15.39 15.05
CA PRO A 132 1.86 14.66 15.33
C PRO A 132 1.64 13.47 16.28
N LYS A 133 0.56 13.43 17.07
CA LYS A 133 0.25 12.29 17.97
C LYS A 133 -0.25 11.11 17.15
N ALA A 134 -1.07 11.35 16.13
CA ALA A 134 -1.42 10.33 15.15
C ALA A 134 -0.18 9.82 14.40
N ILE A 135 0.67 10.70 13.86
CA ILE A 135 1.89 10.29 13.14
C ILE A 135 2.81 9.42 14.02
N GLN A 136 3.10 9.87 15.25
CA GLN A 136 3.94 9.13 16.19
C GLN A 136 3.36 7.75 16.56
N ALA A 137 2.05 7.65 16.79
CA ALA A 137 1.40 6.38 17.06
C ALA A 137 1.40 5.44 15.84
N GLY A 138 1.29 5.99 14.63
CA GLY A 138 1.35 5.23 13.39
C GLY A 138 2.71 4.59 13.16
N PHE A 139 3.80 5.34 13.36
CA PHE A 139 5.15 4.79 13.37
C PHE A 139 5.33 3.74 14.48
N LYS A 140 4.78 3.95 15.68
CA LYS A 140 4.85 2.96 16.77
C LYS A 140 4.16 1.62 16.43
N MET A 141 3.11 1.61 15.62
CA MET A 141 2.53 0.38 15.08
C MET A 141 3.48 -0.33 14.10
N PHE A 142 4.25 0.42 13.30
CA PHE A 142 5.25 -0.13 12.38
C PHE A 142 6.46 -0.70 13.15
N ASP A 143 6.96 0.01 14.16
CA ASP A 143 8.05 -0.43 15.05
C ASP A 143 7.69 -1.78 15.69
N TRP A 144 6.49 -1.86 16.26
CA TRP A 144 5.98 -3.10 16.87
C TRP A 144 5.98 -4.28 15.87
N GLY A 145 5.63 -3.99 14.61
CA GLY A 145 5.61 -4.97 13.52
C GLY A 145 7.01 -5.42 13.15
N PHE A 146 7.91 -4.48 12.85
CA PHE A 146 9.27 -4.79 12.40
C PHE A 146 10.17 -5.36 13.50
N ALA A 147 9.92 -5.05 14.78
CA ALA A 147 10.53 -5.76 15.92
C ALA A 147 10.21 -7.27 15.97
N ARG A 148 9.26 -7.74 15.14
CA ARG A 148 8.88 -9.16 14.97
C ARG A 148 9.18 -9.69 13.56
N GLN A 149 9.96 -8.95 12.76
CA GLN A 149 10.50 -9.42 11.49
C GLN A 149 11.74 -10.29 11.74
N ALA A 150 11.74 -11.53 11.25
CA ALA A 150 12.92 -12.38 11.19
C ALA A 150 13.87 -11.94 10.07
N ALA A 151 15.17 -12.26 10.18
CA ALA A 151 16.21 -11.83 9.23
C ALA A 151 15.88 -12.09 7.74
N ASN A 152 15.14 -13.17 7.43
CA ASN A 152 14.70 -13.50 6.08
C ASN A 152 13.46 -12.69 5.58
N GLY A 153 13.06 -11.63 6.29
CA GLY A 153 11.90 -10.78 5.98
C GLY A 153 10.55 -11.29 6.50
N SER A 154 10.47 -12.53 7.02
CA SER A 154 9.21 -13.14 7.45
C SER A 154 8.76 -12.72 8.85
N PHE A 155 7.44 -12.74 9.09
CA PHE A 155 6.85 -12.47 10.41
C PHE A 155 6.48 -13.80 11.09
N ARG A 156 7.43 -14.42 11.79
CA ARG A 156 7.26 -15.78 12.37
C ARG A 156 6.15 -15.79 13.42
N GLY A 157 5.18 -16.71 13.27
CA GLY A 157 4.07 -16.89 14.21
C GLY A 157 2.76 -16.18 13.83
N THR A 158 2.75 -15.26 12.85
CA THR A 158 1.48 -14.74 12.31
C THR A 158 0.77 -15.81 11.45
N PRO A 159 -0.49 -16.19 11.72
CA PRO A 159 -1.24 -17.09 10.85
C PRO A 159 -1.62 -16.41 9.53
N ASP A 160 -2.02 -17.20 8.51
CA ASP A 160 -2.35 -16.71 7.14
C ASP A 160 -1.21 -15.85 6.55
N SER A 161 0.04 -16.28 6.82
CA SER A 161 1.21 -15.41 6.88
C SER A 161 1.48 -14.58 5.62
N PHE A 162 1.31 -15.17 4.44
CA PHE A 162 1.44 -14.46 3.15
C PHE A 162 0.45 -13.29 3.01
N HIS A 163 -0.82 -13.51 3.37
CA HIS A 163 -1.86 -12.48 3.30
C HIS A 163 -1.74 -11.44 4.40
N SER A 164 -1.44 -11.89 5.63
CA SER A 164 -1.26 -10.95 6.73
C SER A 164 -0.05 -10.05 6.50
N THR A 165 1.03 -10.60 5.93
CA THR A 165 2.20 -9.82 5.49
C THR A 165 1.85 -8.87 4.34
N SER A 166 1.07 -9.29 3.34
CA SER A 166 0.73 -8.39 2.21
C SER A 166 -0.10 -7.18 2.62
N PHE A 167 -0.96 -7.29 3.64
CA PHE A 167 -1.61 -6.13 4.27
C PHE A 167 -0.62 -5.16 4.92
N PHE A 168 0.36 -5.65 5.67
CA PHE A 168 1.32 -4.80 6.38
C PHE A 168 2.33 -4.17 5.43
N VAL A 169 2.90 -4.95 4.50
CA VAL A 169 3.86 -4.49 3.48
C VAL A 169 3.27 -3.35 2.64
N GLN A 170 2.06 -3.52 2.11
CA GLN A 170 1.45 -2.49 1.28
C GLN A 170 1.07 -1.24 2.06
N ALA A 171 0.72 -1.40 3.35
CA ALA A 171 0.39 -0.28 4.22
C ALA A 171 1.63 0.57 4.56
N VAL A 172 2.75 -0.08 4.90
CA VAL A 172 4.03 0.62 5.11
C VAL A 172 4.50 1.27 3.80
N ALA A 173 4.64 0.52 2.70
CA ALA A 173 5.17 1.05 1.44
C ALA A 173 4.36 2.24 0.90
N HIS A 174 3.03 2.18 0.96
CA HIS A 174 2.16 3.31 0.63
C HIS A 174 2.41 4.53 1.53
N THR A 175 2.51 4.32 2.85
CA THR A 175 2.80 5.39 3.81
C THR A 175 4.11 6.10 3.51
N LEU A 176 5.18 5.36 3.20
CA LEU A 176 6.49 5.96 2.90
C LEU A 176 6.47 6.78 1.60
N LEU A 177 5.79 6.28 0.57
CA LEU A 177 5.57 7.00 -0.69
C LEU A 177 4.72 8.27 -0.50
N VAL A 178 3.70 8.23 0.38
CA VAL A 178 2.87 9.41 0.71
C VAL A 178 3.63 10.42 1.56
N ILE A 179 4.50 9.99 2.48
CA ILE A 179 5.43 10.90 3.20
C ILE A 179 6.29 11.66 2.19
N GLN A 180 6.93 10.97 1.24
CA GLN A 180 7.79 11.57 0.22
C GLN A 180 7.07 12.64 -0.63
N GLN A 181 5.76 12.48 -0.85
CA GLN A 181 4.92 13.42 -1.60
C GLN A 181 4.30 14.53 -0.75
N SER A 182 4.41 14.45 0.58
CA SER A 182 3.78 15.41 1.49
C SER A 182 4.64 16.67 1.70
N PRO A 183 4.04 17.81 2.10
CA PRO A 183 4.78 18.98 2.57
C PRO A 183 5.71 18.71 3.77
N GLN A 184 5.49 17.61 4.51
CA GLN A 184 6.31 17.21 5.64
C GLN A 184 7.38 16.16 5.26
N SER A 185 7.64 15.92 3.98
CA SER A 185 8.63 14.95 3.47
C SER A 185 10.01 15.08 4.12
N ARG A 186 10.57 16.30 4.17
CA ARG A 186 11.87 16.58 4.84
C ARG A 186 11.86 16.22 6.34
N ARG A 187 10.74 16.45 7.04
CA ARG A 187 10.59 16.19 8.48
C ARG A 187 10.63 14.69 8.81
N TYR A 188 10.17 13.86 7.89
CA TYR A 188 10.02 12.41 8.08
C TYR A 188 10.92 11.57 7.16
N ALA A 189 11.95 12.19 6.57
CA ALA A 189 12.90 11.52 5.69
C ALA A 189 13.63 10.36 6.38
N ALA A 190 14.05 10.54 7.64
CA ALA A 190 14.72 9.51 8.44
C ALA A 190 13.82 8.28 8.70
N GLN A 191 12.50 8.46 8.88
CA GLN A 191 11.56 7.34 8.99
C GLN A 191 11.38 6.62 7.65
N VAL A 192 11.34 7.35 6.53
CA VAL A 192 11.32 6.75 5.19
C VAL A 192 12.58 5.91 4.95
N GLU A 193 13.75 6.45 5.24
CA GLU A 193 15.03 5.74 5.16
C GLU A 193 15.04 4.49 6.06
N HIS A 194 14.65 4.63 7.32
CA HIS A 194 14.62 3.54 8.30
C HIS A 194 13.70 2.37 7.88
N TYR A 195 12.45 2.65 7.49
CA TYR A 195 11.48 1.58 7.19
C TYR A 195 11.67 0.98 5.78
N THR A 196 12.28 1.69 4.82
CA THR A 196 12.47 1.21 3.43
C THR A 196 13.14 -0.17 3.31
N PRO A 197 14.33 -0.44 3.91
CA PRO A 197 14.94 -1.77 3.85
C PRO A 197 14.15 -2.83 4.62
N LEU A 198 13.37 -2.45 5.64
CA LEU A 198 12.56 -3.38 6.43
C LEU A 198 11.35 -3.87 5.61
N VAL A 199 10.64 -2.95 4.94
CA VAL A 199 9.53 -3.31 4.03
C VAL A 199 10.03 -4.03 2.78
N HIS A 200 11.20 -3.66 2.26
CA HIS A 200 11.84 -4.36 1.13
C HIS A 200 12.06 -5.85 1.44
N ARG A 201 12.70 -6.19 2.56
CA ARG A 201 12.92 -7.60 2.96
C ARG A 201 11.62 -8.38 3.09
N ALA A 202 10.55 -7.78 3.63
CA ALA A 202 9.25 -8.44 3.72
C ALA A 202 8.62 -8.71 2.34
N ALA A 203 8.77 -7.78 1.39
CA ALA A 203 8.32 -7.99 0.02
C ALA A 203 9.18 -9.03 -0.73
N ARG A 204 10.51 -9.03 -0.56
CA ARG A 204 11.42 -10.07 -1.06
C ARG A 204 11.04 -11.46 -0.52
N TRP A 205 10.68 -11.56 0.75
CA TRP A 205 10.21 -12.80 1.36
C TRP A 205 8.94 -13.33 0.67
N MET A 206 7.95 -12.46 0.41
CA MET A 206 6.70 -12.83 -0.26
C MET A 206 6.92 -13.43 -1.66
N ILE A 207 7.90 -12.96 -2.42
CA ILE A 207 8.19 -13.47 -3.78
C ILE A 207 9.14 -14.67 -3.80
N SER A 208 9.68 -15.09 -2.65
CA SER A 208 10.50 -16.32 -2.59
C SER A 208 9.68 -17.53 -3.08
N PRO A 209 10.24 -18.44 -3.90
CA PRO A 209 9.45 -19.29 -4.79
C PRO A 209 8.37 -20.12 -4.08
N ASP A 210 8.72 -20.67 -2.93
CA ASP A 210 7.88 -21.57 -2.15
C ASP A 210 6.79 -20.81 -1.37
N VAL A 211 7.10 -19.60 -0.89
CA VAL A 211 6.15 -18.68 -0.23
C VAL A 211 5.14 -18.15 -1.25
N TRP A 212 5.60 -17.76 -2.44
CA TRP A 212 4.75 -17.30 -3.54
C TRP A 212 3.78 -18.39 -3.99
N LYS A 213 4.30 -19.59 -4.31
CA LYS A 213 3.53 -20.75 -4.77
C LYS A 213 2.44 -21.15 -3.76
N LYS A 214 2.76 -21.16 -2.47
CA LYS A 214 1.81 -21.46 -1.38
C LYS A 214 0.80 -20.31 -1.17
N GLY A 215 1.27 -19.07 -1.22
CA GLY A 215 0.47 -17.85 -1.03
C GLY A 215 -0.60 -17.63 -2.09
N ILE A 216 -0.23 -17.64 -3.37
CA ILE A 216 -1.17 -17.45 -4.48
C ILE A 216 -2.21 -18.59 -4.55
N LYS A 217 -1.77 -19.84 -4.30
CA LYS A 217 -2.68 -21.01 -4.17
C LYS A 217 -3.69 -20.83 -3.04
N GLY A 218 -3.26 -20.35 -1.87
CA GLY A 218 -4.15 -20.02 -0.75
C GLY A 218 -5.14 -18.89 -1.08
N ASN A 219 -4.70 -17.91 -1.87
CA ASN A 219 -5.51 -16.75 -2.25
C ASN A 219 -6.51 -17.03 -3.39
N ARG A 220 -6.53 -18.21 -4.03
CA ARG A 220 -7.32 -18.51 -5.26
C ARG A 220 -8.84 -18.27 -5.19
N ARG A 221 -9.43 -18.14 -4.00
CA ARG A 221 -10.87 -17.86 -3.81
C ARG A 221 -11.19 -16.37 -3.58
N TYR A 222 -10.21 -15.49 -3.64
CA TYR A 222 -10.32 -14.09 -3.20
C TYR A 222 -9.67 -13.13 -4.21
N THR A 223 -10.48 -12.42 -4.99
CA THR A 223 -10.00 -11.46 -6.00
C THR A 223 -9.39 -10.22 -5.35
N HIS A 224 -9.92 -9.73 -4.21
CA HIS A 224 -9.33 -8.58 -3.50
C HIS A 224 -7.88 -8.84 -3.08
N ARG A 225 -7.50 -10.10 -2.80
CA ARG A 225 -6.13 -10.49 -2.43
C ARG A 225 -5.14 -10.31 -3.60
N ARG A 226 -5.59 -10.26 -4.86
CA ARG A 226 -4.74 -10.00 -6.03
C ARG A 226 -4.31 -8.54 -6.11
N TYR A 227 -5.27 -7.63 -6.03
CA TYR A 227 -4.97 -6.19 -5.98
C TYR A 227 -4.15 -5.82 -4.73
N LEU A 228 -4.43 -6.46 -3.58
CA LEU A 228 -3.65 -6.32 -2.36
C LEU A 228 -2.17 -6.73 -2.54
N VAL A 229 -1.89 -7.89 -3.15
CA VAL A 229 -0.50 -8.35 -3.39
C VAL A 229 0.19 -7.50 -4.47
N ALA A 230 -0.55 -7.07 -5.51
CA ALA A 230 -0.03 -6.14 -6.50
C ALA A 230 0.35 -4.77 -5.87
N ALA A 231 -0.46 -4.23 -4.96
CA ALA A 231 -0.10 -3.05 -4.20
C ALA A 231 1.11 -3.30 -3.28
N ALA A 232 1.16 -4.42 -2.56
CA ALA A 232 2.28 -4.77 -1.67
C ALA A 232 3.63 -4.79 -2.38
N LEU A 233 3.71 -5.54 -3.48
CA LEU A 233 4.95 -5.73 -4.21
C LEU A 233 5.26 -4.53 -5.12
N GLY A 234 4.25 -3.96 -5.77
CA GLY A 234 4.42 -2.82 -6.67
C GLY A 234 4.90 -1.58 -5.93
N LEU A 235 4.19 -1.16 -4.86
CA LEU A 235 4.57 0.04 -4.11
C LEU A 235 5.96 -0.12 -3.48
N THR A 236 6.29 -1.31 -2.94
CA THR A 236 7.64 -1.58 -2.43
C THR A 236 8.70 -1.52 -3.54
N GLY A 237 8.46 -2.14 -4.69
CA GLY A 237 9.38 -2.10 -5.83
C GLY A 237 9.54 -0.71 -6.46
N LYS A 238 8.52 0.15 -6.39
CA LYS A 238 8.64 1.57 -6.77
C LYS A 238 9.49 2.36 -5.76
N LEU A 239 9.30 2.10 -4.47
CA LEU A 239 10.06 2.75 -3.39
C LEU A 239 11.55 2.36 -3.41
N THR A 240 11.88 1.12 -3.80
CA THR A 240 13.26 0.58 -3.73
C THR A 240 13.95 0.42 -5.09
N GLY A 241 13.24 0.65 -6.20
CA GLY A 241 13.72 0.37 -7.56
C GLY A 241 13.71 -1.11 -7.97
N ASP A 242 13.31 -2.03 -7.09
CA ASP A 242 13.32 -3.47 -7.33
C ASP A 242 12.30 -3.88 -8.41
N ARG A 243 12.83 -4.16 -9.61
CA ARG A 243 12.05 -4.57 -10.78
C ARG A 243 11.37 -5.92 -10.60
N GLN A 244 11.99 -6.87 -9.90
CA GLN A 244 11.40 -8.19 -9.68
C GLN A 244 10.14 -8.10 -8.82
N LEU A 245 10.11 -7.22 -7.81
CA LEU A 245 8.89 -6.92 -7.05
C LEU A 245 7.79 -6.31 -7.95
N ILE A 246 8.15 -5.43 -8.89
CA ILE A 246 7.20 -4.85 -9.86
C ILE A 246 6.66 -5.94 -10.81
N ASP A 247 7.47 -6.88 -11.28
CA ASP A 247 7.00 -7.94 -12.19
C ASP A 247 6.07 -8.95 -11.52
N TYR A 248 6.35 -9.33 -10.27
CA TYR A 248 5.41 -10.15 -9.46
C TYR A 248 4.11 -9.36 -9.14
N ALA A 249 4.20 -8.03 -9.01
CA ALA A 249 3.04 -7.17 -8.89
C ALA A 249 2.21 -7.13 -10.18
N ARG A 250 2.86 -7.01 -11.35
CA ARG A 250 2.23 -7.11 -12.69
C ARG A 250 1.57 -8.47 -12.88
N GLN A 251 2.16 -9.57 -12.39
CA GLN A 251 1.54 -10.90 -12.39
C GLN A 251 0.25 -10.93 -11.55
N SER A 252 0.29 -10.46 -10.30
CA SER A 252 -0.91 -10.39 -9.45
C SER A 252 -1.99 -9.47 -10.02
N MET A 253 -1.62 -8.34 -10.60
CA MET A 253 -2.56 -7.42 -11.23
C MET A 253 -3.25 -8.05 -12.45
N LYS A 254 -2.49 -8.73 -13.32
CA LYS A 254 -3.05 -9.51 -14.45
C LYS A 254 -4.04 -10.57 -13.97
N GLU A 255 -3.70 -11.33 -12.93
CA GLU A 255 -4.60 -12.37 -12.39
C GLU A 255 -5.88 -11.76 -11.79
N GLY A 256 -5.77 -10.65 -11.05
CA GLY A 256 -6.93 -9.89 -10.55
C GLY A 256 -7.86 -9.42 -11.68
N LEU A 257 -7.30 -8.78 -12.70
CA LEU A 257 -8.03 -8.34 -13.90
C LEU A 257 -8.74 -9.50 -14.61
N SER A 258 -8.11 -10.68 -14.69
CA SER A 258 -8.71 -11.85 -15.34
C SER A 258 -9.89 -12.47 -14.59
N LEU A 259 -10.04 -12.15 -13.30
CA LEU A 259 -11.12 -12.66 -12.44
C LEU A 259 -12.37 -11.76 -12.45
N GLN A 260 -12.31 -10.53 -12.96
CA GLN A 260 -13.50 -9.66 -12.97
C GLN A 260 -14.57 -10.21 -13.92
N ARG A 261 -15.79 -10.39 -13.39
CA ARG A 261 -16.97 -10.77 -14.17
C ARG A 261 -17.40 -9.65 -15.13
N LYS A 262 -18.15 -10.00 -16.18
CA LYS A 262 -18.69 -9.03 -17.17
C LYS A 262 -19.52 -7.91 -16.53
N ASP A 263 -20.17 -8.19 -15.40
CA ASP A 263 -21.00 -7.26 -14.61
C ASP A 263 -20.21 -6.37 -13.62
N GLY A 264 -18.88 -6.45 -13.60
CA GLY A 264 -18.01 -5.64 -12.75
C GLY A 264 -17.69 -6.23 -11.37
N VAL A 265 -18.28 -7.37 -11.00
CA VAL A 265 -17.95 -8.07 -9.75
C VAL A 265 -16.52 -8.59 -9.78
N ASN A 266 -15.73 -8.25 -8.76
CA ASN A 266 -14.50 -8.97 -8.41
C ASN A 266 -14.87 -10.10 -7.44
N PRO A 267 -14.84 -11.39 -7.87
CA PRO A 267 -15.51 -12.46 -7.12
C PRO A 267 -14.78 -12.85 -5.83
N GLU A 268 -15.58 -13.19 -4.83
CA GLU A 268 -15.17 -13.60 -3.49
C GLU A 268 -15.90 -14.89 -3.14
N LYS A 269 -15.14 -15.98 -2.95
CA LYS A 269 -15.65 -17.37 -2.92
C LYS A 269 -16.53 -17.76 -4.13
N GLY A 270 -16.41 -17.06 -5.26
CA GLY A 270 -17.20 -17.28 -6.49
C GLY A 270 -18.48 -16.43 -6.59
N GLY A 271 -19.01 -15.93 -5.47
CA GLY A 271 -20.06 -14.91 -5.45
C GLY A 271 -19.48 -13.49 -5.33
N TYR A 272 -20.29 -12.55 -4.85
CA TYR A 272 -19.89 -11.17 -4.58
C TYR A 272 -19.83 -10.86 -3.07
N ASP A 273 -19.13 -9.79 -2.71
CA ASP A 273 -19.21 -9.20 -1.37
C ASP A 273 -18.97 -7.69 -1.45
N SER A 274 -19.96 -6.89 -1.05
CA SER A 274 -19.95 -5.42 -1.15
C SER A 274 -18.93 -4.73 -0.23
N SER A 275 -18.24 -5.48 0.65
CA SER A 275 -17.06 -4.99 1.38
C SER A 275 -15.77 -5.31 0.64
N TYR A 276 -15.56 -6.57 0.27
CA TYR A 276 -14.28 -7.00 -0.32
C TYR A 276 -14.11 -6.50 -1.78
N GLN A 277 -15.20 -6.24 -2.50
CA GLN A 277 -15.20 -5.44 -3.75
C GLN A 277 -14.45 -4.12 -3.54
N MET A 278 -14.85 -3.34 -2.53
CA MET A 278 -14.26 -2.01 -2.25
C MET A 278 -12.86 -2.08 -1.64
N VAL A 279 -12.57 -3.11 -0.82
CA VAL A 279 -11.20 -3.38 -0.36
C VAL A 279 -10.26 -3.66 -1.55
N GLY A 280 -10.70 -4.45 -2.53
CA GLY A 280 -9.94 -4.71 -3.74
C GLY A 280 -9.72 -3.45 -4.60
N ILE A 281 -10.77 -2.65 -4.78
CA ILE A 281 -10.70 -1.39 -5.54
C ILE A 281 -9.69 -0.41 -4.94
N VAL A 282 -9.67 -0.20 -3.62
CA VAL A 282 -8.72 0.72 -2.96
C VAL A 282 -7.25 0.33 -3.24
N TYR A 283 -6.94 -0.96 -3.36
CA TYR A 283 -5.59 -1.40 -3.73
C TYR A 283 -5.31 -1.30 -5.24
N ALA A 284 -6.32 -1.49 -6.09
CA ALA A 284 -6.20 -1.28 -7.53
C ALA A 284 -6.04 0.20 -7.90
N GLN A 285 -6.65 1.12 -7.14
CA GLN A 285 -6.53 2.56 -7.35
C GLN A 285 -5.09 3.06 -7.17
N ARG A 286 -4.38 2.53 -6.16
CA ARG A 286 -2.96 2.80 -5.94
C ARG A 286 -2.10 2.41 -7.15
N TRP A 287 -2.46 1.35 -7.87
CA TRP A 287 -1.77 1.00 -9.13
C TRP A 287 -1.86 2.13 -10.16
N VAL A 288 -3.05 2.68 -10.36
CA VAL A 288 -3.29 3.75 -11.34
C VAL A 288 -2.51 5.03 -11.01
N THR A 289 -2.44 5.39 -9.73
CA THR A 289 -1.70 6.56 -9.24
C THR A 289 -0.18 6.38 -9.32
N TYR A 290 0.33 5.20 -8.95
CA TYR A 290 1.78 4.98 -8.85
C TYR A 290 2.42 4.46 -10.15
N PHE A 291 1.63 3.90 -11.07
CA PHE A 291 2.06 3.33 -12.34
C PHE A 291 1.24 3.87 -13.53
N PRO A 292 1.10 5.21 -13.71
CA PRO A 292 0.20 5.79 -14.72
C PRO A 292 0.52 5.34 -16.15
N ASN A 293 1.80 5.12 -16.45
CA ASN A 293 2.32 4.75 -17.78
C ASN A 293 2.49 3.22 -17.97
N ASP A 294 2.07 2.39 -17.01
CA ASP A 294 2.17 0.93 -17.14
C ASP A 294 1.07 0.38 -18.07
N SER A 295 1.44 -0.59 -18.93
CA SER A 295 0.54 -1.17 -19.94
C SER A 295 -0.68 -1.92 -19.39
N LEU A 296 -0.77 -2.17 -18.09
CA LEU A 296 -1.97 -2.66 -17.40
C LEU A 296 -2.90 -1.53 -16.97
N THR A 297 -2.39 -0.32 -16.71
CA THR A 297 -3.14 0.77 -16.06
C THR A 297 -4.42 1.19 -16.79
N PRO A 298 -4.49 1.25 -18.14
CA PRO A 298 -5.77 1.44 -18.84
C PRO A 298 -6.80 0.36 -18.52
N LYS A 299 -6.38 -0.91 -18.41
CA LYS A 299 -7.25 -2.03 -18.04
C LYS A 299 -7.66 -1.97 -16.56
N VAL A 300 -6.78 -1.50 -15.68
CA VAL A 300 -7.10 -1.26 -14.25
C VAL A 300 -8.11 -0.13 -14.08
N LYS A 301 -8.03 0.97 -14.85
CA LYS A 301 -9.06 2.03 -14.87
C LYS A 301 -10.44 1.44 -15.22
N VAL A 302 -10.54 0.75 -16.37
CA VAL A 302 -11.79 0.10 -16.81
C VAL A 302 -12.33 -0.92 -15.80
N MET A 303 -11.46 -1.69 -15.13
CA MET A 303 -11.86 -2.60 -14.05
C MET A 303 -12.48 -1.82 -12.88
N ILE A 304 -11.84 -0.74 -12.42
CA ILE A 304 -12.34 0.10 -11.31
C ILE A 304 -13.69 0.72 -11.68
N ASP A 305 -13.84 1.31 -12.86
CA ASP A 305 -15.09 1.95 -13.28
C ASP A 305 -16.26 0.94 -13.32
N LYS A 306 -16.04 -0.27 -13.85
CA LYS A 306 -17.02 -1.37 -13.79
C LYS A 306 -17.32 -1.79 -12.35
N ALA A 307 -16.29 -1.89 -11.50
CA ALA A 307 -16.41 -2.37 -10.14
C ALA A 307 -17.16 -1.37 -9.22
N LEU A 308 -16.95 -0.07 -9.42
CA LEU A 308 -17.69 1.02 -8.79
C LEU A 308 -19.13 1.12 -9.34
N SER A 309 -19.32 0.94 -10.64
CA SER A 309 -20.66 0.87 -11.27
C SER A 309 -21.49 -0.27 -10.67
N TRP A 310 -20.89 -1.46 -10.48
CA TRP A 310 -21.55 -2.55 -9.76
C TRP A 310 -21.84 -2.18 -8.31
N GLN A 311 -20.85 -1.65 -7.58
CA GLN A 311 -21.02 -1.29 -6.16
C GLN A 311 -22.14 -0.25 -5.97
N LYS A 312 -22.34 0.69 -6.91
CA LYS A 312 -23.45 1.66 -6.89
C LYS A 312 -24.80 0.96 -6.72
N THR A 313 -25.02 -0.19 -7.37
CA THR A 313 -26.27 -0.97 -7.25
C THR A 313 -26.50 -1.55 -5.84
N ARG A 314 -25.47 -1.54 -4.99
CA ARG A 314 -25.51 -1.98 -3.59
C ARG A 314 -25.57 -0.81 -2.60
N ILE A 315 -25.67 0.44 -3.07
CA ILE A 315 -25.97 1.59 -2.21
C ILE A 315 -27.49 1.82 -2.24
N LEU A 316 -28.14 1.71 -1.08
CA LEU A 316 -29.57 1.98 -0.95
C LEU A 316 -29.83 3.51 -1.04
N PRO A 317 -31.06 3.97 -1.33
CA PRO A 317 -31.39 5.41 -1.36
C PRO A 317 -30.98 6.17 -0.09
N THR A 318 -30.98 5.51 1.07
CA THR A 318 -30.54 6.04 2.37
C THR A 318 -29.02 6.16 2.54
N GLY A 319 -28.21 5.76 1.57
CA GLY A 319 -26.74 5.68 1.67
C GLY A 319 -26.20 4.42 2.36
N LYS A 320 -27.08 3.62 2.99
CA LYS A 320 -26.72 2.31 3.58
C LYS A 320 -26.20 1.37 2.50
N ILE A 321 -25.08 0.69 2.78
CA ILE A 321 -24.56 -0.37 1.90
C ILE A 321 -25.38 -1.64 2.14
N SER A 322 -25.97 -2.17 1.08
CA SER A 322 -26.66 -3.46 1.08
C SER A 322 -25.65 -4.61 1.25
N THR A 323 -26.02 -5.56 2.10
CA THR A 323 -25.24 -6.76 2.39
C THR A 323 -25.95 -8.04 1.94
N ASN A 324 -27.11 -7.92 1.30
CA ASN A 324 -27.85 -9.06 0.76
C ASN A 324 -27.00 -9.77 -0.30
N GLY A 325 -26.84 -11.09 -0.18
CA GLY A 325 -26.03 -11.93 -1.08
C GLY A 325 -24.50 -11.86 -0.88
N ASN A 326 -23.99 -11.11 0.10
CA ASN A 326 -22.56 -11.07 0.39
C ASN A 326 -22.03 -12.45 0.87
N THR A 327 -20.95 -12.96 0.28
CA THR A 327 -20.40 -14.30 0.60
C THR A 327 -19.46 -14.36 1.82
N ARG A 328 -19.11 -13.20 2.42
CA ARG A 328 -18.05 -13.11 3.45
C ARG A 328 -18.32 -12.15 4.60
N THR A 329 -19.18 -11.15 4.43
CA THR A 329 -19.59 -10.20 5.47
C THR A 329 -21.07 -10.39 5.83
N ALA A 330 -21.56 -9.67 6.86
CA ALA A 330 -22.92 -9.77 7.38
C ALA A 330 -23.31 -11.21 7.79
N GLY A 331 -22.64 -11.72 8.82
CA GLY A 331 -22.89 -13.05 9.40
C GLY A 331 -21.97 -14.16 8.86
N GLN A 332 -21.63 -14.11 7.57
CA GLN A 332 -20.98 -15.24 6.85
C GLN A 332 -19.55 -15.59 7.30
N GLU A 333 -18.83 -14.67 7.95
CA GLU A 333 -17.52 -14.95 8.55
C GLU A 333 -17.36 -14.20 9.88
N ARG A 334 -16.48 -14.73 10.76
CA ARG A 334 -15.92 -14.01 11.91
C ARG A 334 -14.50 -13.52 11.60
N GLY A 335 -14.12 -12.38 12.15
CA GLY A 335 -12.76 -11.82 12.08
C GLY A 335 -11.80 -12.48 13.07
N ARG A 336 -10.52 -12.08 13.05
CA ARG A 336 -9.48 -12.60 13.97
C ARG A 336 -9.88 -12.39 15.45
N SER A 337 -10.53 -11.28 15.75
CA SER A 337 -11.10 -10.92 17.05
C SER A 337 -12.40 -11.66 17.42
N ARG A 338 -12.79 -12.73 16.69
CA ARG A 338 -14.02 -13.54 16.82
C ARG A 338 -15.36 -12.80 16.63
N LYS A 339 -15.36 -11.47 16.49
CA LYS A 339 -16.52 -10.66 16.08
C LYS A 339 -16.95 -11.00 14.65
N VAL A 340 -18.24 -10.86 14.33
CA VAL A 340 -18.77 -11.02 12.96
C VAL A 340 -18.15 -9.97 12.03
N LYS A 341 -17.85 -10.34 10.77
CA LYS A 341 -17.34 -9.40 9.77
C LYS A 341 -18.46 -8.51 9.24
N MET A 342 -18.41 -7.23 9.59
CA MET A 342 -19.27 -6.19 9.03
C MET A 342 -18.68 -5.64 7.72
N VAL A 343 -19.51 -4.94 6.93
CA VAL A 343 -19.04 -4.28 5.71
C VAL A 343 -18.14 -3.08 6.05
N SER A 344 -17.00 -2.99 5.37
CA SER A 344 -16.07 -1.85 5.46
C SER A 344 -16.60 -0.65 4.68
N TYR A 345 -17.55 0.07 5.27
CA TYR A 345 -18.06 1.33 4.71
C TYR A 345 -16.93 2.36 4.52
N ASN A 346 -15.87 2.32 5.32
CA ASN A 346 -14.68 3.16 5.12
C ASN A 346 -13.93 2.84 3.81
N SER A 347 -13.86 1.57 3.40
CA SER A 347 -13.32 1.19 2.08
C SER A 347 -14.24 1.64 0.95
N ALA A 348 -15.56 1.64 1.17
CA ALA A 348 -16.52 2.14 0.19
C ALA A 348 -16.41 3.66 0.00
N ILE A 349 -16.44 4.44 1.10
CA ILE A 349 -16.25 5.90 1.09
C ILE A 349 -14.90 6.25 0.45
N ARG A 350 -13.80 5.61 0.87
CA ARG A 350 -12.46 5.85 0.28
C ARG A 350 -12.46 5.55 -1.22
N GLY A 351 -12.92 4.37 -1.62
CA GLY A 351 -12.86 3.95 -3.02
C GLY A 351 -13.65 4.87 -3.96
N PHE A 352 -14.85 5.30 -3.58
CA PHE A 352 -15.60 6.27 -4.39
C PHE A 352 -14.98 7.69 -4.33
N ALA A 353 -14.57 8.18 -3.16
CA ALA A 353 -14.01 9.53 -2.99
C ALA A 353 -12.65 9.71 -3.69
N TYR A 354 -11.76 8.73 -3.54
CA TYR A 354 -10.44 8.71 -4.18
C TYR A 354 -10.59 8.71 -5.70
N TRP A 355 -11.50 7.89 -6.24
CA TRP A 355 -11.73 7.85 -7.69
C TRP A 355 -12.28 9.16 -8.24
N ALA A 356 -13.22 9.81 -7.53
CA ALA A 356 -13.69 11.13 -7.90
C ALA A 356 -12.55 12.16 -7.96
N SER A 357 -11.59 12.11 -7.02
CA SER A 357 -10.44 13.01 -7.00
C SER A 357 -9.43 12.75 -8.13
N VAL A 358 -9.31 11.47 -8.56
CA VAL A 358 -8.46 11.00 -9.69
C VAL A 358 -9.08 11.32 -11.06
N THR A 359 -10.38 11.15 -11.24
CA THR A 359 -11.04 11.28 -12.56
C THR A 359 -11.79 12.59 -12.77
N GLY A 360 -12.09 13.33 -11.70
CA GLY A 360 -13.00 14.48 -11.71
C GLY A 360 -14.49 14.12 -11.77
N ASP A 361 -14.84 12.83 -11.78
CA ASP A 361 -16.23 12.38 -11.92
C ASP A 361 -17.01 12.55 -10.60
N LYS A 362 -17.77 13.65 -10.55
CA LYS A 362 -18.65 14.03 -9.42
C LYS A 362 -19.71 12.98 -9.08
N ARG A 363 -20.03 12.02 -9.97
CA ARG A 363 -20.98 10.93 -9.66
C ARG A 363 -20.44 10.02 -8.55
N TRP A 364 -19.14 9.73 -8.56
CA TRP A 364 -18.49 8.95 -7.51
C TRP A 364 -18.41 9.75 -6.20
N GLU A 365 -18.16 11.05 -6.28
CA GLU A 365 -18.17 11.95 -5.11
C GLU A 365 -19.54 11.98 -4.42
N ALA A 366 -20.62 12.10 -5.20
CA ALA A 366 -21.99 12.09 -4.69
C ALA A 366 -22.32 10.79 -3.95
N ILE A 367 -21.94 9.63 -4.51
CA ILE A 367 -22.14 8.32 -3.87
C ILE A 367 -21.31 8.21 -2.58
N ALA A 368 -20.05 8.66 -2.59
CA ALA A 368 -19.22 8.70 -1.39
C ALA A 368 -19.83 9.58 -0.28
N ARG A 369 -20.40 10.75 -0.65
CA ARG A 369 -21.10 11.66 0.28
C ARG A 369 -22.37 11.01 0.84
N GLN A 370 -23.16 10.33 0.02
CA GLN A 370 -24.37 9.61 0.43
C GLN A 370 -24.05 8.51 1.47
N ILE A 371 -23.01 7.70 1.22
CA ILE A 371 -22.55 6.67 2.17
C ILE A 371 -22.02 7.33 3.46
N ALA A 372 -21.24 8.41 3.33
CA ALA A 372 -20.72 9.14 4.48
C ALA A 372 -21.83 9.74 5.37
N GLN A 373 -22.90 10.27 4.79
CA GLN A 373 -24.05 10.78 5.54
C GLN A 373 -24.73 9.70 6.38
N TYR A 374 -24.86 8.47 5.86
CA TYR A 374 -25.47 7.36 6.59
C TYR A 374 -24.60 6.83 7.74
N TYR A 375 -23.30 6.60 7.52
CA TYR A 375 -22.41 5.99 8.53
C TYR A 375 -21.74 7.01 9.46
N TYR A 376 -21.66 8.27 9.05
CA TYR A 376 -21.11 9.39 9.84
C TYR A 376 -22.08 10.57 9.86
N PRO A 377 -23.30 10.42 10.42
CA PRO A 377 -24.18 11.55 10.62
C PRO A 377 -23.45 12.66 11.40
N ARG A 378 -23.73 13.91 11.01
CA ARG A 378 -23.45 15.05 11.88
C ARG A 378 -24.40 14.91 13.09
N PRO A 379 -23.95 15.09 14.34
CA PRO A 379 -24.90 15.31 15.42
C PRO A 379 -25.74 16.53 15.04
N ASN A 380 -27.06 16.44 15.22
CA ASN A 380 -27.93 17.57 14.96
C ASN A 380 -27.48 18.73 15.84
N ARG A 381 -27.16 19.87 15.22
CA ARG A 381 -27.15 21.15 15.92
C ARG A 381 -28.60 21.58 16.01
N TYR A 382 -29.22 21.22 17.13
CA TYR A 382 -30.30 21.99 17.73
C TYR A 382 -29.66 23.18 18.46
#